data_AF-A0A0S8GXR0-F1
#
_entry.id   AF-A0A0S8GXR0-F1
#
_cell.length_a   1.000
_cell.length_b   1.000
_cell.length_c   1.000
_cell.angle_alpha   90.00
_cell.angle_beta   90.00
_cell.angle_gamma   90.00
#
_symmetry.space_group_name_H-M   'P 1'
#
loop_
_entity.id
_entity.type
_entity.pdbx_description
1 polymer ?
#
loop_
_entity_poly.entity_id
_entity_poly.type
_entity_poly.pdbx_seq_one_letter_code
_entity_poly.pdbx_strand_id
1 'polypeptide(L)' 'DATLKFMDREALRQAFFTAGVEPGDRVVSYCFVGQAASVAYLVARYLGYDASVYDGSFQEWSSRADLPVEAWAGVAE' A
#
# COMPACT_ATOMS: atom_id res chain seq x y z
N ASP A 1 1.02 -15.05 6.03
CA ASP A 1 0.06 -16.16 6.22
C ASP A 1 -0.27 -16.26 7.71
N ALA A 2 -1.02 -17.29 8.13
CA ALA A 2 -1.37 -17.50 9.54
C ALA A 2 -0.16 -17.77 10.46
N THR A 3 1.04 -17.95 9.91
CA THR A 3 2.28 -18.26 10.63
C THR A 3 3.27 -17.09 10.65
N LEU A 4 2.82 -15.89 10.29
CA LEU A 4 3.64 -14.66 10.19
C LEU A 4 4.74 -14.73 9.12
N LYS A 5 4.61 -15.62 8.14
CA LYS A 5 5.49 -15.64 6.96
C LYS A 5 4.86 -14.89 5.80
N PHE A 6 5.67 -14.45 4.84
CA PHE A 6 5.12 -14.02 3.56
C PHE A 6 4.38 -15.18 2.88
N MET A 7 3.28 -14.85 2.20
CA MET A 7 2.62 -15.82 1.32
C MET A 7 3.57 -16.21 0.18
N ASP A 8 3.25 -17.28 -0.55
CA ASP A 8 4.03 -17.63 -1.72
C ASP A 8 3.97 -16.53 -2.80
N ARG A 9 4.94 -16.58 -3.72
CA ARG A 9 5.13 -15.53 -4.72
C ARG A 9 3.89 -15.32 -5.60
N GLU A 10 3.15 -16.38 -5.93
CA GLU A 10 1.96 -16.26 -6.78
C GLU A 10 0.80 -15.63 -6.02
N ALA A 11 0.57 -16.03 -4.76
CA ALA A 11 -0.42 -15.41 -3.89
C ALA A 11 -0.14 -13.91 -3.68
N LEU A 12 1.12 -13.53 -3.51
CA LEU A 12 1.52 -12.11 -3.43
C LEU A 12 1.26 -11.38 -4.74
N ARG A 13 1.58 -11.99 -5.89
CA ARG A 13 1.31 -11.41 -7.22
C ARG A 13 -0.20 -11.21 -7.45
N GLN A 14 -1.02 -12.18 -7.05
CA GLN A 14 -2.47 -12.10 -7.14
C GLN A 14 -3.06 -11.00 -6.24
N ALA A 15 -2.50 -10.81 -5.04
CA ALA A 15 -2.92 -9.72 -4.16
C ALA A 15 -2.69 -8.34 -4.80
N PHE A 16 -1.54 -8.14 -5.46
CA PHE A 16 -1.23 -6.91 -6.19
C PHE A 16 -2.11 -6.73 -7.43
N PHE A 17 -2.33 -7.81 -8.20
CA PHE A 17 -3.21 -7.78 -9.37
C PHE A 17 -4.66 -7.44 -9.00
N THR A 18 -5.17 -8.01 -7.90
CA THR A 18 -6.52 -7.71 -7.37
C THR A 18 -6.64 -6.25 -6.93
N ALA A 19 -5.54 -5.64 -6.49
CA ALA A 19 -5.45 -4.22 -6.16
C ALA A 19 -5.29 -3.31 -7.40
N GLY A 20 -5.31 -3.87 -8.61
CA GLY A 20 -5.20 -3.13 -9.87
C GLY A 20 -3.77 -2.85 -10.34
N VAL A 21 -2.75 -3.51 -9.77
CA VAL A 21 -1.36 -3.35 -10.20
C VAL A 21 -1.05 -4.30 -11.36
N GLU A 22 -0.63 -3.74 -12.49
CA GLU A 22 -0.26 -4.46 -13.70
C GLU A 22 1.27 -4.61 -13.85
N PRO A 23 1.77 -5.60 -14.62
CA PRO A 23 3.19 -5.73 -14.90
C PRO A 23 3.77 -4.48 -15.56
N GLY A 24 4.80 -3.90 -14.93
CA GLY A 24 5.47 -2.68 -15.42
C GLY A 24 5.01 -1.40 -14.72
N ASP A 25 3.95 -1.45 -13.92
CA ASP A 25 3.51 -0.32 -13.12
C ASP A 25 4.56 0.10 -12.09
N ARG A 26 4.56 1.41 -11.80
CA ARG A 26 5.22 1.96 -10.63
C ARG A 26 4.31 1.86 -9.42
N VAL A 27 4.77 1.21 -8.36
CA VAL A 27 4.04 1.05 -7.09
C VAL A 27 4.55 2.07 -6.07
N VAL A 28 3.67 2.91 -5.55
CA VAL A 28 3.99 3.79 -4.42
C VAL A 28 3.11 3.42 -3.24
N SER A 29 3.69 2.83 -2.19
CA SER A 29 2.94 2.44 -0.99
C SER A 29 2.88 3.55 0.04
N TYR A 30 1.78 3.62 0.78
CA TYR A 30 1.59 4.50 1.93
C TYR A 30 0.68 3.83 2.97
N CYS A 31 0.67 4.32 4.20
CA CYS A 31 -0.34 3.93 5.19
C CYS A 31 -0.68 5.15 6.07
N PHE A 32 -0.60 5.03 7.40
CA PHE A 32 -0.71 6.19 8.29
C PHE A 32 0.65 6.87 8.48
N VAL A 33 1.69 6.11 8.85
CA VAL A 33 3.05 6.58 9.16
C VAL A 33 4.16 5.67 8.59
N GLY A 34 3.93 5.06 7.43
CA GLY A 34 4.95 4.29 6.70
C GLY A 34 5.25 2.85 7.16
N GLN A 35 4.83 2.40 8.35
CA GLN A 35 5.15 1.06 8.86
C GLN A 35 4.62 -0.08 7.96
N ALA A 36 3.30 -0.13 7.75
CA ALA A 36 2.70 -1.12 6.86
C ALA A 36 3.10 -0.91 5.39
N ALA A 37 3.31 0.34 4.98
CA ALA A 37 3.76 0.69 3.63
C ALA A 37 5.13 0.08 3.30
N SER A 38 6.03 0.02 4.28
CA SER A 38 7.36 -0.59 4.14
C SER A 38 7.29 -2.09 3.83
N VAL A 39 6.31 -2.80 4.42
CA VAL A 39 6.08 -4.22 4.13
C VAL A 39 5.57 -4.39 2.70
N ALA A 40 4.60 -3.58 2.28
CA ALA A 40 4.08 -3.60 0.91
C ALA A 40 5.18 -3.26 -0.12
N TYR A 41 6.04 -2.28 0.19
CA TYR A 41 7.21 -1.93 -0.62
C TYR A 41 8.17 -3.11 -0.79
N LEU A 42 8.51 -3.81 0.30
CA LEU A 42 9.40 -4.97 0.23
C LEU A 42 8.83 -6.05 -0.69
N VAL A 43 7.53 -6.33 -0.58
CA VAL A 43 6.85 -7.29 -1.45
C VAL A 43 6.84 -6.81 -2.91
N ALA A 44 6.55 -5.53 -3.16
CA ALA A 44 6.54 -4.97 -4.51
C ALA A 44 7.92 -5.11 -5.18
N ARG A 45 8.99 -4.79 -4.46
CA ARG A 45 10.38 -4.97 -4.94
C ARG A 45 10.71 -6.44 -5.19
N TYR A 46 10.29 -7.34 -4.30
CA TYR A 46 10.47 -8.79 -4.47
C TYR A 46 9.75 -9.34 -5.71
N LEU A 47 8.58 -8.80 -6.04
CA LEU A 47 7.82 -9.17 -7.23
C LEU A 47 8.39 -8.56 -8.53
N GLY A 48 9.28 -7.57 -8.43
CA GLY A 48 9.98 -6.97 -9.56
C GLY A 48 9.43 -5.61 -10.02
N TYR A 49 8.55 -4.99 -9.24
CA TYR A 49 8.02 -3.66 -9.58
C TYR A 49 9.04 -2.54 -9.31
N ASP A 50 8.94 -1.46 -10.08
CA ASP A 50 9.50 -0.17 -9.66
C ASP A 50 8.69 0.31 -8.47
N ALA A 51 9.30 0.36 -7.28
CA ALA A 51 8.56 0.63 -6.06
C ALA A 51 9.21 1.73 -5.21
N SER A 52 8.37 2.52 -4.54
CA SER A 52 8.78 3.55 -3.59
C SER A 52 7.80 3.59 -2.41
N VAL A 53 8.23 4.17 -1.29
CA VAL A 53 7.33 4.49 -0.16
C VAL A 53 7.09 5.99 -0.15
N TYR A 54 5.83 6.40 -0.04
CA TYR A 54 5.48 7.75 0.37
C TYR A 54 5.52 7.82 1.90
N ASP A 55 6.68 8.24 2.43
CA ASP A 55 7.02 8.15 3.85
C ASP A 55 6.05 8.94 4.73
N GLY A 56 5.76 10.19 4.36
CA GLY A 56 4.83 11.05 5.10
C GLY A 56 3.41 10.48 5.19
N SER A 57 3.02 9.62 4.26
CA SER A 57 1.82 8.81 4.35
C SER A 57 0.55 9.65 4.60
N PHE A 58 -0.51 9.07 5.13
CA PHE A 58 -1.73 9.81 5.41
C PHE A 58 -1.54 10.87 6.50
N GLN A 59 -0.61 10.69 7.45
CA GLN A 59 -0.35 11.70 8.48
C GLN A 59 0.13 13.03 7.86
N GLU A 60 1.07 13.00 6.93
CA GLU A 60 1.50 14.20 6.20
C GLU A 60 0.36 14.73 5.31
N TRP A 61 -0.28 13.85 4.54
CA TRP A 61 -1.33 14.26 3.59
C TRP A 61 -2.49 14.98 4.29
N SER A 62 -2.99 14.41 5.39
CA SER A 62 -4.12 14.97 6.15
C SER A 62 -3.78 16.22 6.95
N SER A 63 -2.49 16.49 7.21
CA SER A 63 -2.04 17.73 7.86
C SER A 63 -2.20 18.97 6.98
N ARG A 64 -2.37 18.77 5.67
CA ARG A 64 -2.51 19.80 4.66
C ARG A 64 -3.98 20.03 4.31
N ALA A 65 -4.52 21.16 4.77
CA ALA A 65 -5.93 21.53 4.52
C ALA A 65 -6.24 21.83 3.03
N ASP A 66 -5.22 22.04 2.20
CA ASP A 66 -5.36 22.28 0.76
C ASP A 66 -5.49 20.97 -0.06
N LEU A 67 -5.25 19.81 0.55
CA LEU A 67 -5.35 18.51 -0.11
C LEU A 67 -6.71 17.85 0.14
N PRO A 68 -7.27 17.13 -0.85
CA PRO A 68 -8.52 16.43 -0.69
C PRO A 68 -8.37 15.22 0.24
N VAL A 69 -9.37 15.00 1.10
CA VAL A 69 -9.51 13.81 1.92
C VAL A 69 -10.97 13.35 1.84
N GLU A 70 -11.17 12.09 1.47
CA GLU A 70 -12.48 11.47 1.53
C GLU A 70 -12.77 11.04 2.97
N ALA A 71 -13.86 11.54 3.55
CA ALA A 71 -14.32 11.08 4.84
C ALA A 71 -14.89 9.67 4.71
N TRP A 72 -14.48 8.77 5.59
CA TRP A 72 -15.13 7.47 5.71
C TRP A 72 -16.59 7.69 6.13
N ALA A 73 -17.52 7.44 5.22
CA ALA A 73 -18.94 7.35 5.53
C ALA A 73 -19.21 6.02 6.24
N GLY A 74 -18.75 5.90 7.50
CA GLY A 74 -19.10 4.77 8.34
C GLY A 74 -20.60 4.74 8.61
N VAL A 75 -21.18 3.54 8.56
CA VAL A 75 -22.57 3.20 8.91
C VAL A 75 -23.13 4.14 9.98
N ALA A 76 -24.19 4.87 9.61
CA ALA A 76 -25.04 5.54 10.56
C ALA A 76 -25.47 4.52 11.63
N GLU A 77 -25.36 4.89 12.89
CA GLU A 77 -25.94 4.14 14.01
C GLU A 77 -27.41 3.79 13.77
#